data_AF-A5ZWY6-F1
#
_entry.id   AF-A5ZWY6-F1
#
_cell.length_a   1.000
_cell.length_b   1.000
_cell.length_c   1.000
_cell.angle_alpha   90.00
_cell.angle_beta   90.00
_cell.angle_gamma   90.00
#
_symmetry.space_group_name_H-M   'P 1'
#
loop_
_entity.id
_entity.type
_entity.pdbx_description
1 polymer ?
#
loop_
_entity_poly.entity_id
_entity_poly.type
_entity_poly.pdbx_seq_one_letter_code
_entity_poly.pdbx_strand_id
1 'polypeptide(L)'
;MALLEIITIGIVGGILHKSRKEEQKKKAEEEFRKSFQCQFADDMSENDEEENRTSTSCEFSDDISECEFGLMVCKAARPIKRLESIYTDGPIVYGTVKSQSKLSTWTFQIDFNDYGHITGSYWITSDNDDSNIPLYIANNVRALILSYPECRGELFKYAPQNENTQTDEDAIKQEDSVEIKQEDPIEVEREKTKQAEEKTKRKKMELEYQAKQEANNTRAVIGMVLLMIVLLGVFFYIGEKENIDHKRNKDIQVSTSAENLENKNFKDVKDILSSAGFKNIKLIEDKDLILGVFSKNGEVEKVTINGNSEFSANEWFPVDAKVKITYHTYK
;
A
#
# COMPACT_ATOMS: atom_id res chain seq x y z
N MET A 1 -14.37 -71.31 -16.25
CA MET A 1 -13.52 -71.02 -15.08
C MET A 1 -12.51 -69.91 -15.39
N ALA A 2 -11.72 -70.00 -16.47
CA ALA A 2 -10.71 -68.98 -16.82
C ALA A 2 -11.23 -67.56 -17.19
N LEU A 3 -12.48 -67.42 -17.65
CA LEU A 3 -13.05 -66.11 -18.05
C LEU A 3 -13.57 -65.26 -16.87
N LEU A 4 -13.81 -65.86 -15.70
CA LEU A 4 -14.30 -65.13 -14.52
C LEU A 4 -13.17 -64.45 -13.73
N GLU A 5 -11.93 -64.94 -13.81
CA GLU A 5 -10.78 -64.39 -13.08
C GLU A 5 -10.17 -63.15 -13.75
N ILE A 6 -10.34 -62.99 -15.06
CA ILE A 6 -9.80 -61.83 -15.80
C ILE A 6 -10.64 -60.56 -15.55
N ILE A 7 -11.96 -60.71 -15.35
CA ILE A 7 -12.88 -59.59 -15.14
C ILE A 7 -12.72 -58.99 -13.73
N THR A 8 -12.48 -59.82 -12.71
CA THR A 8 -12.26 -59.36 -11.33
C THR A 8 -10.96 -58.58 -11.17
N ILE A 9 -9.87 -58.96 -11.85
CA ILE A 9 -8.59 -58.23 -11.82
C ILE A 9 -8.71 -56.84 -12.47
N GLY A 10 -9.46 -56.72 -13.57
CA GLY A 10 -9.68 -55.43 -14.26
C GLY A 10 -10.48 -54.41 -13.45
N ILE A 11 -11.48 -54.85 -12.70
CA ILE A 11 -12.32 -53.97 -11.85
C ILE A 11 -11.53 -53.49 -10.63
N VAL A 12 -10.75 -54.37 -9.98
CA VAL A 12 -9.90 -54.01 -8.83
C VAL A 12 -8.79 -53.04 -9.24
N GLY A 13 -8.17 -53.23 -10.41
CA GLY A 13 -7.15 -52.32 -10.95
C GLY A 13 -7.69 -50.92 -11.30
N GLY A 14 -8.91 -50.83 -11.82
CA GLY A 14 -9.56 -49.53 -12.11
C GLY A 14 -9.93 -48.75 -10.85
N ILE A 15 -10.37 -49.44 -9.79
CA ILE A 15 -10.69 -48.82 -8.49
C ILE A 15 -9.42 -48.32 -7.79
N LEU A 16 -8.34 -49.10 -7.79
CA LEU A 16 -7.04 -48.68 -7.24
C LEU A 16 -6.41 -47.50 -8.00
N HIS A 17 -6.59 -47.44 -9.33
CA HIS A 17 -6.04 -46.33 -10.10
C HIS A 17 -6.80 -45.02 -9.89
N LYS A 18 -8.13 -45.09 -9.68
CA LYS A 18 -8.96 -43.94 -9.35
C LYS A 18 -8.68 -43.41 -7.93
N SER A 19 -8.55 -44.29 -6.94
CA SER A 19 -8.23 -43.88 -5.56
C SER A 19 -6.86 -43.19 -5.47
N ARG A 20 -5.84 -43.72 -6.17
CA ARG A 20 -4.50 -43.11 -6.22
C ARG A 20 -4.48 -41.74 -6.91
N LYS A 21 -5.31 -41.51 -7.94
CA LYS A 21 -5.44 -40.19 -8.59
C LYS A 21 -6.17 -39.18 -7.69
N GLU A 22 -7.20 -39.62 -6.97
CA GLU A 22 -7.90 -38.76 -6.00
C GLU A 22 -7.01 -38.40 -4.80
N GLU A 23 -6.18 -39.32 -4.34
CA GLU A 23 -5.21 -39.08 -3.26
C GLU A 23 -4.09 -38.13 -3.70
N GLN A 24 -3.56 -38.29 -4.91
CA GLN A 24 -2.60 -37.34 -5.50
C GLN A 24 -3.20 -35.96 -5.70
N LYS A 25 -4.47 -35.88 -6.13
CA LYS A 25 -5.18 -34.60 -6.29
C LYS A 25 -5.40 -33.90 -4.95
N LYS A 26 -5.83 -34.63 -3.91
CA LYS A 26 -5.97 -34.08 -2.55
C LYS A 26 -4.63 -33.58 -2.00
N LYS A 27 -3.56 -34.32 -2.21
CA LYS A 27 -2.21 -33.93 -1.76
C LYS A 27 -1.71 -32.67 -2.47
N ALA A 28 -1.95 -32.55 -3.78
CA ALA A 28 -1.63 -31.35 -4.55
C ALA A 28 -2.49 -30.14 -4.16
N GLU A 29 -3.78 -30.33 -3.89
CA GLU A 29 -4.68 -29.27 -3.38
C GLU A 29 -4.27 -28.81 -1.97
N GLU A 30 -3.80 -29.72 -1.12
CA GLU A 30 -3.31 -29.39 0.23
C GLU A 30 -1.96 -28.66 0.18
N GLU A 31 -1.03 -29.08 -0.68
CA GLU A 31 0.23 -28.36 -0.93
C GLU A 31 -0.01 -26.96 -1.49
N PHE A 32 -0.93 -26.82 -2.45
CA PHE A 32 -1.31 -25.52 -3.01
C PHE A 32 -1.96 -24.60 -1.96
N ARG A 33 -2.83 -25.15 -1.09
CA ARG A 33 -3.42 -24.40 0.02
C ARG A 33 -2.36 -23.95 1.02
N LYS A 34 -1.40 -24.82 1.35
CA LYS A 34 -0.28 -24.48 2.26
C LYS A 34 0.63 -23.41 1.66
N SER A 35 0.97 -23.50 0.38
CA SER A 35 1.81 -22.49 -0.26
C SER A 35 1.14 -21.12 -0.31
N PHE A 36 -0.17 -21.09 -0.60
CA PHE A 36 -0.94 -19.85 -0.61
C PHE A 36 -1.05 -19.26 0.81
N GLN A 37 -1.30 -20.10 1.82
CA GLN A 37 -1.40 -19.63 3.20
C GLN A 37 -0.05 -19.12 3.76
N CYS A 38 1.08 -19.71 3.37
CA CYS A 38 2.41 -19.18 3.68
C CYS A 38 2.65 -17.84 3.00
N GLN A 39 2.39 -17.74 1.69
CA GLN A 39 2.59 -16.49 0.94
C GLN A 39 1.76 -15.32 1.51
N PHE A 40 0.51 -15.56 1.91
CA PHE A 40 -0.32 -14.54 2.55
C PHE A 40 0.16 -14.16 3.96
N ALA A 41 0.73 -15.10 4.71
CA ALA A 41 1.30 -14.82 6.02
C ALA A 41 2.61 -14.03 5.90
N ASP A 42 3.43 -14.36 4.90
CA ASP A 42 4.66 -13.65 4.57
C ASP A 42 4.33 -12.20 4.14
N ASP A 43 3.42 -12.02 3.17
CA ASP A 43 2.95 -10.70 2.71
C ASP A 43 2.32 -9.86 3.85
N MET A 44 1.60 -10.49 4.78
CA MET A 44 1.02 -9.82 5.94
C MET A 44 2.10 -9.43 6.96
N SER A 45 3.08 -10.30 7.18
CA SER A 45 4.20 -10.03 8.09
C SER A 45 5.13 -8.93 7.57
N GLU A 46 5.37 -8.88 6.25
CA GLU A 46 6.19 -7.82 5.62
C GLU A 46 5.51 -6.45 5.74
N ASN A 47 4.18 -6.39 5.58
CA ASN A 47 3.43 -5.14 5.75
C ASN A 47 3.40 -4.67 7.21
N ASP A 48 3.20 -5.58 8.16
CA ASP A 48 3.22 -5.25 9.59
C ASP A 48 4.64 -4.82 10.03
N GLU A 49 5.69 -5.45 9.51
CA GLU A 49 7.09 -5.11 9.80
C GLU A 49 7.47 -3.73 9.24
N GLU A 50 7.06 -3.41 8.01
CA GLU A 50 7.28 -2.11 7.39
C GLU A 50 6.50 -0.99 8.10
N GLU A 51 5.26 -1.25 8.54
CA GLU A 51 4.47 -0.31 9.35
C GLU A 51 5.10 -0.07 10.73
N ASN A 52 5.61 -1.12 11.39
CA ASN A 52 6.34 -1.00 12.65
C ASN A 52 7.65 -0.21 12.50
N ARG A 53 8.38 -0.43 11.41
CA ARG A 53 9.64 0.27 11.11
C ARG A 53 9.39 1.76 10.84
N THR A 54 8.45 2.07 9.95
CA THR A 54 8.13 3.45 9.53
C THR A 54 7.45 4.27 10.63
N SER A 55 6.78 3.63 11.59
CA SER A 55 6.16 4.30 12.76
C SER A 55 7.12 4.54 13.92
N THR A 56 8.32 3.94 13.90
CA THR A 56 9.32 4.14 14.95
C THR A 56 9.97 5.51 14.80
N SER A 57 9.86 6.35 15.85
CA SER A 57 10.49 7.67 15.86
C SER A 57 12.01 7.54 15.79
N CYS A 58 12.64 8.27 14.85
CA CYS A 58 14.08 8.25 14.69
C CYS A 58 14.77 9.10 15.76
N GLU A 59 15.59 8.43 16.58
CA GLU A 59 16.53 9.10 17.47
C GLU A 59 17.88 9.08 16.74
N PHE A 60 18.24 10.19 16.11
CA PHE A 60 19.61 10.43 15.65
C PHE A 60 20.53 10.31 16.87
N SER A 61 21.08 9.12 17.10
CA SER A 61 21.91 8.81 18.26
C SER A 61 23.29 9.46 18.11
N ASP A 62 23.97 9.64 19.26
CA ASP A 62 25.13 10.49 19.58
C ASP A 62 26.32 10.57 18.58
N ASP A 63 26.29 9.82 17.49
CA ASP A 63 27.30 9.84 16.44
C ASP A 63 26.90 10.75 15.25
N ILE A 64 25.69 10.65 14.69
CA ILE A 64 25.30 11.38 13.46
C ILE A 64 24.09 12.26 13.74
N SER A 65 24.26 13.57 13.70
CA SER A 65 23.14 14.53 13.77
C SER A 65 22.35 14.60 12.45
N GLU A 66 21.11 15.09 12.51
CA GLU A 66 20.28 15.34 11.32
C GLU A 66 20.97 16.25 10.29
N CYS A 67 21.69 17.27 10.77
CA CYS A 67 22.48 18.15 9.90
C CYS A 67 23.61 17.39 9.20
N GLU A 68 24.34 16.55 9.93
CA GLU A 68 25.42 15.73 9.35
C GLU A 68 24.86 14.72 8.35
N PHE A 69 23.74 14.08 8.66
CA PHE A 69 23.04 13.21 7.71
C PHE A 69 22.63 13.96 6.44
N GLY A 70 22.06 15.17 6.58
CA GLY A 70 21.75 16.04 5.45
C GLY A 70 22.98 16.36 4.59
N LEU A 71 24.14 16.61 5.20
CA LEU A 71 25.40 16.81 4.47
C LEU A 71 25.85 15.54 3.73
N MET A 72 25.66 14.34 4.31
CA MET A 72 25.99 13.07 3.65
C MET A 72 25.15 12.89 2.39
N VAL A 73 23.86 13.17 2.48
CA VAL A 73 22.91 13.14 1.36
C VAL A 73 23.33 14.13 0.27
N CYS A 74 23.67 15.37 0.64
CA CYS A 74 24.13 16.39 -0.31
C CYS A 74 25.43 15.96 -1.01
N LYS A 75 26.39 15.38 -0.28
CA LYS A 75 27.66 14.88 -0.83
C LYS A 75 27.40 13.74 -1.83
N ALA A 76 26.56 12.77 -1.48
CA ALA A 76 26.20 11.64 -2.34
C ALA A 76 25.47 12.07 -3.62
N ALA A 77 24.62 13.10 -3.52
CA ALA A 77 23.77 13.56 -4.61
C ALA A 77 24.47 14.49 -5.61
N ARG A 78 25.52 15.19 -5.19
CA ARG A 78 26.26 16.21 -5.96
C ARG A 78 26.65 15.79 -7.39
N PRO A 79 27.07 14.55 -7.68
CA PRO A 79 27.45 14.16 -9.05
C PRO A 79 26.28 14.10 -10.04
N ILE A 80 25.03 14.05 -9.56
CA ILE A 80 23.86 13.74 -10.38
C ILE A 80 23.28 15.02 -10.98
N LYS A 81 23.70 15.35 -12.21
CA LYS A 81 23.26 16.56 -12.94
C LYS A 81 21.76 16.63 -13.24
N ARG A 82 21.08 15.49 -13.25
CA ARG A 82 19.63 15.39 -13.55
C ARG A 82 18.75 15.60 -12.32
N LEU A 83 19.34 15.63 -11.13
CA LEU A 83 18.65 15.89 -9.88
C LEU A 83 18.26 17.37 -9.83
N GLU A 84 16.97 17.63 -9.68
CA GLU A 84 16.42 18.99 -9.59
C GLU A 84 16.43 19.49 -8.15
N SER A 85 16.07 18.62 -7.21
CA SER A 85 16.08 18.89 -5.79
C SER A 85 16.31 17.61 -5.00
N ILE A 86 16.95 17.76 -3.84
CA ILE A 86 17.04 16.71 -2.82
C ILE A 86 16.97 17.38 -1.44
N TYR A 87 16.24 16.78 -0.52
CA TYR A 87 16.13 17.23 0.86
C TYR A 87 15.87 16.04 1.77
N THR A 88 15.96 16.27 3.08
CA THR A 88 15.70 15.27 4.11
C THR A 88 14.59 15.73 5.04
N ASP A 89 13.81 14.78 5.54
CA ASP A 89 12.90 14.94 6.67
C ASP A 89 13.22 13.81 7.65
N GLY A 90 13.92 14.13 8.74
CA GLY A 90 14.55 13.12 9.59
C GLY A 90 15.43 12.14 8.78
N PRO A 91 15.29 10.82 8.96
CA PRO A 91 16.11 9.83 8.26
C PRO A 91 15.67 9.55 6.81
N ILE A 92 14.63 10.24 6.32
CA ILE A 92 14.05 9.99 5.00
C ILE A 92 14.58 11.04 4.00
N VAL A 93 15.07 10.55 2.86
CA VAL A 93 15.58 11.35 1.75
C VAL A 93 14.53 11.43 0.64
N TYR A 94 14.21 12.64 0.20
CA TYR A 94 13.31 12.89 -0.92
C TYR A 94 14.08 13.52 -2.07
N GLY A 95 13.91 12.98 -3.28
CA GLY A 95 14.56 13.50 -4.48
C GLY A 95 13.61 13.65 -5.66
N THR A 96 13.83 14.70 -6.45
CA THR A 96 13.12 14.96 -7.72
C THR A 96 14.12 14.97 -8.87
N VAL A 97 13.86 14.17 -9.91
CA VAL A 97 14.79 13.97 -11.02
C VAL A 97 14.12 14.31 -12.35
N LYS A 98 14.81 15.06 -13.22
CA LYS A 98 14.36 15.33 -14.59
C LYS A 98 14.55 14.10 -15.47
N SER A 99 13.57 13.80 -16.32
CA SER A 99 13.70 12.77 -17.36
C SER A 99 14.84 13.10 -18.32
N GLN A 100 15.33 12.09 -19.05
CA GLN A 100 16.42 12.28 -20.03
C GLN A 100 16.03 13.29 -21.13
N SER A 101 14.76 13.29 -21.52
CA SER A 101 14.19 14.26 -22.47
C SER A 101 13.96 15.64 -21.84
N LYS A 102 14.03 15.77 -20.52
CA LYS A 102 13.73 16.98 -19.72
C LYS A 102 12.28 17.48 -19.86
N LEU A 103 11.37 16.63 -20.35
CA LEU A 103 9.96 16.97 -20.54
C LEU A 103 9.09 16.63 -19.31
N SER A 104 9.65 15.90 -18.35
CA SER A 104 8.95 15.42 -17.16
C SER A 104 9.92 15.26 -15.99
N THR A 105 9.36 15.17 -14.79
CA THR A 105 10.06 14.88 -13.54
C THR A 105 9.43 13.66 -12.87
N TRP A 106 10.22 12.95 -12.08
CA TRP A 106 9.76 11.82 -11.25
C TRP A 106 10.43 11.92 -9.89
N THR A 107 9.81 11.34 -8.86
CA THR A 107 10.33 11.42 -7.49
C THR A 107 10.76 10.05 -6.97
N PHE A 108 11.58 10.09 -5.93
CA PHE A 108 11.93 8.90 -5.15
C PHE A 108 12.09 9.27 -3.68
N GLN A 109 11.96 8.25 -2.86
CA GLN A 109 12.17 8.26 -1.42
C GLN A 109 13.21 7.21 -1.06
N ILE A 110 14.14 7.54 -0.17
CA ILE A 110 15.08 6.59 0.44
C ILE A 110 14.94 6.72 1.94
N ASP A 111 14.50 5.66 2.58
CA ASP A 111 14.29 5.62 4.02
C ASP A 111 15.50 4.95 4.68
N PHE A 112 16.19 5.67 5.59
CA PHE A 112 17.30 5.14 6.40
C PHE A 112 16.90 4.83 7.85
N ASN A 113 15.60 4.86 8.17
CA ASN A 113 15.10 4.52 9.49
C ASN A 113 15.18 3.02 9.73
N ASP A 114 16.22 2.59 10.45
CA ASP A 114 16.40 1.21 10.90
C ASP A 114 15.96 1.11 12.36
N TYR A 115 14.66 0.94 12.58
CA TYR A 115 14.03 0.87 13.92
C TYR A 115 14.42 2.03 14.85
N GLY A 116 14.41 3.26 14.33
CA GLY A 116 14.73 4.46 15.09
C GLY A 116 16.21 4.86 15.03
N HIS A 117 17.04 4.13 14.29
CA HIS A 117 18.49 4.36 14.20
C HIS A 117 18.99 4.47 12.76
N ILE A 118 20.14 5.13 12.56
CA ILE A 118 20.82 5.24 11.26
C ILE A 118 22.01 4.28 11.24
N THR A 119 21.78 3.08 10.72
CA THR A 119 22.80 2.01 10.61
C THR A 119 23.42 1.90 9.21
N GLY A 120 22.80 2.56 8.22
CA GLY A 120 23.13 2.44 6.80
C GLY A 120 22.28 1.40 6.06
N SER A 121 21.38 0.68 6.74
CA SER A 121 20.24 0.00 6.12
C SER A 121 19.34 1.03 5.42
N TYR A 122 18.73 0.64 4.29
CA TYR A 122 17.84 1.55 3.57
C TYR A 122 16.76 0.82 2.76
N TRP A 123 15.66 1.53 2.52
CA TRP A 123 14.55 1.10 1.68
C TRP A 123 14.25 2.18 0.63
N ILE A 124 13.95 1.77 -0.61
CA ILE A 124 13.77 2.70 -1.74
C ILE A 124 12.37 2.56 -2.31
N THR A 125 11.72 3.71 -2.49
CA THR A 125 10.47 3.83 -3.25
C THR A 125 10.70 4.82 -4.39
N SER A 126 10.30 4.49 -5.62
CA SER A 126 10.49 5.38 -6.76
C SER A 126 9.33 5.32 -7.74
N ASP A 127 9.01 6.46 -8.35
CA ASP A 127 8.10 6.53 -9.50
C ASP A 127 8.70 5.92 -10.78
N ASN A 128 9.98 5.52 -10.76
CA ASN A 128 10.73 5.08 -11.92
C ASN A 128 11.76 3.99 -11.57
N ASP A 129 11.29 2.75 -11.50
CA ASP A 129 12.08 1.57 -11.11
C ASP A 129 13.20 1.22 -12.11
N ASP A 130 13.11 1.69 -13.35
CA ASP A 130 14.15 1.49 -14.38
C ASP A 130 15.43 2.32 -14.12
N SER A 131 15.38 3.28 -13.18
CA SER A 131 16.46 4.23 -12.93
C SER A 131 17.32 3.81 -11.74
N ASN A 132 18.63 3.62 -11.96
CA ASN A 132 19.59 3.32 -10.89
C ASN A 132 19.99 4.54 -10.03
N ILE A 133 19.40 5.72 -10.27
CA ILE A 133 19.76 6.96 -9.53
C ILE A 133 19.47 6.85 -8.03
N PRO A 134 18.30 6.39 -7.56
CA PRO A 134 18.02 6.27 -6.13
C PRO A 134 18.97 5.28 -5.47
N LEU A 135 19.21 4.12 -6.11
CA LEU A 135 20.14 3.10 -5.63
C LEU A 135 21.59 3.62 -5.54
N TYR A 136 22.02 4.43 -6.52
CA TYR A 136 23.33 5.06 -6.48
C TYR A 136 23.45 6.00 -5.27
N ILE A 137 22.46 6.86 -5.03
CA ILE A 137 22.45 7.77 -3.88
C ILE A 137 22.47 6.96 -2.58
N ALA A 138 21.59 5.97 -2.45
CA ALA A 138 21.45 5.15 -1.25
C ALA A 138 22.78 4.48 -0.87
N ASN A 139 23.46 3.87 -1.84
CA ASN A 139 24.77 3.22 -1.61
C ASN A 139 25.86 4.21 -1.18
N ASN A 140 25.87 5.43 -1.74
CA ASN A 140 26.86 6.44 -1.36
C ASN A 140 26.57 7.01 0.03
N VAL A 141 25.31 7.24 0.39
CA VAL A 141 24.92 7.66 1.74
C VAL A 141 25.27 6.56 2.75
N ARG A 142 24.92 5.30 2.47
CA ARG A 142 25.32 4.15 3.27
C ARG A 142 26.83 4.09 3.50
N ALA A 143 27.63 4.28 2.45
CA ALA A 143 29.09 4.29 2.58
C ALA A 143 29.58 5.39 3.53
N LEU A 144 28.97 6.59 3.47
CA LEU A 144 29.30 7.70 4.36
C LEU A 144 28.93 7.41 5.81
N ILE A 145 27.74 6.84 6.05
CA ILE A 145 27.29 6.40 7.38
C ILE A 145 28.28 5.38 7.96
N LEU A 146 28.64 4.35 7.19
CA LEU A 146 29.54 3.28 7.64
C LEU A 146 30.99 3.76 7.86
N SER A 147 31.42 4.83 7.19
CA SER A 147 32.74 5.43 7.34
C SER A 147 32.81 6.54 8.39
N TYR A 148 31.71 6.78 9.09
CA TYR A 148 31.62 7.81 10.11
C TYR A 148 32.17 7.29 11.45
N PRO A 149 32.94 8.08 12.24
CA PRO A 149 33.25 9.52 12.10
C PRO A 149 34.51 9.86 11.28
N GLU A 150 35.21 8.88 10.71
CA GLU A 150 36.51 9.08 10.03
C GLU A 150 36.42 10.10 8.88
N CYS A 151 35.27 10.16 8.20
CA CYS A 151 35.04 11.10 7.10
C CYS A 151 34.45 12.46 7.53
N ARG A 152 34.23 12.72 8.84
CA ARG A 152 33.55 13.92 9.37
C ARG A 152 34.19 15.22 8.85
N GLY A 153 35.52 15.34 8.89
CA GLY A 153 36.24 16.54 8.45
C GLY A 153 36.10 16.85 6.95
N GLU A 154 35.88 15.85 6.10
CA GLU A 154 35.60 16.07 4.69
C GLU A 154 34.17 16.55 4.45
N LEU A 155 33.23 16.15 5.30
CA LEU A 155 31.81 16.46 5.17
C LEU A 155 31.54 17.96 5.35
N PHE A 156 32.25 18.60 6.28
CA PHE A 156 32.18 20.04 6.52
C PHE A 156 32.73 20.91 5.38
N LYS A 157 33.46 20.35 4.41
CA LYS A 157 33.80 21.05 3.15
C LYS A 157 32.58 21.30 2.26
N TYR A 158 31.49 20.59 2.52
CA TYR A 158 30.23 20.68 1.78
C TYR A 158 29.16 21.46 2.55
N ALA A 159 29.44 21.90 3.79
CA ALA A 159 28.60 22.83 4.49
C ALA A 159 28.56 24.17 3.71
N PRO A 160 27.40 24.83 3.60
CA PRO A 160 27.30 26.13 2.94
C PRO A 160 28.20 27.14 3.66
N GLN A 161 29.26 27.59 2.99
CA GLN A 161 30.24 28.52 3.56
C GLN A 161 29.68 29.94 3.57
N ASN A 162 29.37 30.46 4.76
CA ASN A 162 29.36 31.89 5.02
C ASN A 162 30.75 32.29 5.52
N GLU A 163 31.53 33.00 4.69
CA GLU A 163 32.79 33.62 5.14
C GLU A 163 32.47 34.66 6.22
N ASN A 164 32.68 34.28 7.49
CA ASN A 164 33.39 35.06 8.50
C ASN A 164 33.11 34.48 9.89
N THR A 165 33.92 33.51 10.33
CA THR A 165 34.24 33.36 11.75
C THR A 165 35.57 32.60 11.87
N GLN A 166 36.64 33.32 12.19
CA GLN A 166 37.84 32.71 12.75
C GLN A 166 37.85 33.06 14.23
N THR A 167 37.85 32.00 15.02
CA THR A 167 37.81 31.87 16.47
C THR A 167 38.96 32.60 17.15
N ASP A 168 38.64 33.18 18.31
CA ASP A 168 39.59 33.58 19.34
C ASP A 168 40.46 32.38 19.74
N GLU A 169 41.79 32.54 19.67
CA GLU A 169 42.77 32.06 20.65
C GLU A 169 44.17 32.57 20.25
N ASP A 170 44.93 32.99 21.27
CA ASP A 170 46.33 33.44 21.26
C ASP A 170 46.63 34.92 20.98
N ALA A 171 46.52 35.70 22.05
CA ALA A 171 47.15 37.00 22.22
C ALA A 171 48.69 36.90 22.17
N ILE A 172 49.35 37.87 21.51
CA ILE A 172 50.33 38.82 22.08
C ILE A 172 51.29 39.39 21.00
N LYS A 173 51.38 40.74 20.98
CA LYS A 173 52.38 41.66 20.37
C LYS A 173 52.24 42.02 18.89
N GLN A 174 51.64 43.18 18.62
CA GLN A 174 52.37 44.44 18.39
C GLN A 174 51.39 45.57 18.07
N GLU A 175 51.38 46.60 18.92
CA GLU A 175 50.87 47.93 18.56
C GLU A 175 51.83 48.54 17.53
N ASP A 176 51.32 48.99 16.38
CA ASP A 176 51.84 50.18 15.70
C ASP A 176 50.90 50.62 14.56
N SER A 177 50.41 51.87 14.67
CA SER A 177 49.88 52.75 13.61
C SER A 177 48.70 52.26 12.74
N VAL A 178 47.47 52.64 13.13
CA VAL A 178 46.30 52.66 12.25
C VAL A 178 46.17 54.05 11.60
N GLU A 179 46.40 54.11 10.30
CA GLU A 179 46.03 55.24 9.44
C GLU A 179 44.59 55.03 8.94
N ILE A 180 43.66 55.88 9.39
CA ILE A 180 42.24 55.82 9.00
C ILE A 180 42.08 56.45 7.62
N LYS A 181 41.78 55.63 6.60
CA LYS A 181 41.23 56.11 5.32
C LYS A 181 39.76 56.45 5.54
N GLN A 182 39.38 57.71 5.34
CA GLN A 182 37.98 58.12 5.26
C GLN A 182 37.43 57.75 3.87
N GLU A 183 36.47 56.82 3.82
CA GLU A 183 35.68 56.53 2.61
C GLU A 183 34.66 57.65 2.34
N ASP A 184 34.45 57.99 1.07
CA ASP A 184 33.59 59.08 0.62
C ASP A 184 32.12 58.84 1.03
N PRO A 185 31.48 59.73 1.82
CA PRO A 185 30.11 59.57 2.32
C PRO A 185 29.06 59.32 1.22
N ILE A 186 29.32 59.81 0.00
CA ILE A 186 28.40 59.69 -1.14
C ILE A 186 28.37 58.26 -1.71
N GLU A 187 29.49 57.53 -1.62
CA GLU A 187 29.61 56.17 -2.11
C GLU A 187 28.90 55.17 -1.18
N VAL A 188 29.04 55.37 0.13
CA VAL A 188 28.36 54.57 1.18
C VAL A 188 26.83 54.67 1.08
N GLU A 189 26.28 55.86 0.81
CA GLU A 189 24.83 56.05 0.69
C GLU A 189 24.26 55.45 -0.61
N ARG A 190 25.05 55.49 -1.70
CA ARG A 190 24.70 54.85 -2.97
C ARG A 190 24.71 53.33 -2.87
N GLU A 191 25.66 52.74 -2.13
CA GLU A 191 25.69 51.30 -1.87
C GLU A 191 24.54 50.84 -0.99
N LYS A 192 24.19 51.59 0.08
CA LYS A 192 23.01 51.30 0.90
C LYS A 192 21.72 51.29 0.08
N THR A 193 21.58 52.25 -0.84
CA THR A 193 20.42 52.33 -1.75
C THR A 193 20.38 51.13 -2.71
N LYS A 194 21.51 50.75 -3.32
CA LYS A 194 21.59 49.55 -4.17
C LYS A 194 21.25 48.26 -3.41
N GLN A 195 21.77 48.10 -2.19
CA GLN A 195 21.44 46.94 -1.34
C GLN A 195 19.96 46.92 -0.94
N ALA A 196 19.35 48.08 -0.66
CA ALA A 196 17.93 48.17 -0.36
C ALA A 196 17.05 47.80 -1.57
N GLU A 197 17.42 48.24 -2.77
CA GLU A 197 16.74 47.86 -4.02
C GLU A 197 16.88 46.37 -4.33
N GLU A 198 18.07 45.78 -4.13
CA GLU A 198 18.27 44.34 -4.30
C GLU A 198 17.48 43.52 -3.29
N LYS A 199 17.45 43.93 -2.01
CA LYS A 199 16.61 43.29 -0.99
C LYS A 199 15.12 43.37 -1.35
N THR A 200 14.68 44.50 -1.90
CA THR A 200 13.29 44.68 -2.35
C THR A 200 12.98 43.78 -3.56
N LYS A 201 13.89 43.67 -4.52
CA LYS A 201 13.77 42.75 -5.66
C LYS A 201 13.73 41.28 -5.23
N ARG A 202 14.57 40.87 -4.27
CA ARG A 202 14.57 39.52 -3.70
C ARG A 202 13.25 39.20 -3.01
N LYS A 203 12.77 40.07 -2.12
CA LYS A 203 11.46 39.89 -1.46
C LYS A 203 10.30 39.82 -2.44
N LYS A 204 10.31 40.64 -3.50
CA LYS A 204 9.27 40.61 -4.53
C LYS A 204 9.28 39.28 -5.29
N MET A 205 10.45 38.76 -5.63
CA MET A 205 10.60 37.45 -6.27
C MET A 205 10.14 36.30 -5.37
N GLU A 206 10.46 36.35 -4.07
CA GLU A 206 10.00 35.38 -3.08
C GLU A 206 8.47 35.38 -2.93
N LEU A 207 7.85 36.58 -2.84
CA LEU A 207 6.40 36.74 -2.80
C LEU A 207 5.72 36.20 -4.07
N GLU A 208 6.26 36.49 -5.25
CA GLU A 208 5.74 35.97 -6.52
C GLU A 208 5.86 34.45 -6.62
N TYR A 209 6.96 33.87 -6.12
CA TYR A 209 7.17 32.43 -6.07
C TYR A 209 6.17 31.74 -5.12
N GLN A 210 5.99 32.29 -3.91
CA GLN A 210 5.02 31.79 -2.94
C GLN A 210 3.59 31.86 -3.48
N ALA A 211 3.17 33.00 -4.04
CA ALA A 211 1.85 33.15 -4.65
C ALA A 211 1.62 32.15 -5.80
N LYS A 212 2.65 31.86 -6.60
CA LYS A 212 2.57 30.87 -7.68
C LYS A 212 2.44 29.44 -7.15
N GLN A 213 3.14 29.11 -6.07
CA GLN A 213 2.99 27.81 -5.42
C GLN A 213 1.59 27.64 -4.82
N GLU A 214 1.09 28.65 -4.10
CA GLU A 214 -0.27 28.63 -3.54
C GLU A 214 -1.32 28.46 -4.63
N ALA A 215 -1.19 29.17 -5.76
CA ALA A 215 -2.11 29.04 -6.88
C ALA A 215 -2.08 27.63 -7.52
N ASN A 216 -0.90 27.02 -7.67
CA ASN A 216 -0.78 25.66 -8.19
C ASN A 216 -1.38 24.64 -7.22
N ASN A 217 -1.09 24.74 -5.92
CA ASN A 217 -1.67 23.88 -4.90
C ASN A 217 -3.19 24.03 -4.84
N THR A 218 -3.70 25.26 -4.92
CA THR A 218 -5.15 25.52 -4.97
C THR A 218 -5.80 24.85 -6.18
N ARG A 219 -5.18 24.93 -7.36
CA ARG A 219 -5.69 24.27 -8.57
C ARG A 219 -5.65 22.75 -8.45
N ALA A 220 -4.60 22.19 -7.84
CA ALA A 220 -4.50 20.76 -7.59
C ALA A 220 -5.59 20.28 -6.63
N VAL A 221 -5.84 21.00 -5.53
CA VAL A 221 -6.90 20.68 -4.57
C VAL A 221 -8.28 20.75 -5.23
N ILE A 222 -8.58 21.80 -6.00
CA ILE A 222 -9.84 21.90 -6.76
C ILE A 222 -9.99 20.70 -7.71
N GLY A 223 -8.91 20.32 -8.43
CA GLY A 223 -8.89 19.16 -9.30
C GLY A 223 -9.19 17.85 -8.56
N MET A 224 -8.57 17.63 -7.39
CA MET A 224 -8.81 16.45 -6.55
C MET A 224 -10.25 16.39 -6.03
N VAL A 225 -10.82 17.52 -5.59
CA VAL A 225 -12.22 17.57 -5.14
C VAL A 225 -13.19 17.25 -6.27
N LEU A 226 -12.95 17.78 -7.48
CA LEU A 226 -13.78 17.45 -8.65
C LEU A 226 -13.67 15.97 -9.03
N LEU A 227 -12.47 15.40 -8.97
CA LEU A 227 -12.26 13.97 -9.21
C LEU A 227 -13.03 13.11 -8.21
N MET A 228 -12.96 13.45 -6.92
CA MET A 228 -13.69 12.75 -5.86
C MET A 228 -15.22 12.78 -6.09
N ILE A 229 -15.77 13.93 -6.51
CA ILE A 229 -17.20 14.05 -6.84
C ILE A 229 -17.58 13.14 -8.01
N VAL A 230 -16.74 13.05 -9.04
CA VAL A 230 -16.97 12.15 -10.19
C VAL A 230 -16.95 10.69 -9.74
N LEU A 231 -15.97 10.29 -8.92
CA LEU A 231 -15.87 8.93 -8.41
C LEU A 231 -17.09 8.55 -7.56
N LEU A 232 -17.56 9.45 -6.70
CA LEU A 232 -18.79 9.26 -5.92
C LEU A 232 -20.02 9.11 -6.83
N GLY A 233 -20.12 9.92 -7.89
CA GLY A 233 -21.19 9.81 -8.88
C GLY A 233 -21.18 8.47 -9.62
N VAL A 234 -19.99 7.96 -9.97
CA VAL A 234 -19.83 6.64 -10.61
C VAL A 234 -20.25 5.52 -9.64
N PHE A 235 -19.81 5.59 -8.37
CA PHE A 235 -20.18 4.60 -7.37
C PHE A 235 -21.70 4.55 -7.15
N PHE A 236 -22.34 5.71 -7.03
CA PHE A 236 -23.80 5.81 -6.90
C PHE A 236 -24.52 5.28 -8.15
N TYR A 237 -24.03 5.61 -9.35
CA TYR A 237 -24.59 5.13 -10.61
C TYR A 237 -24.53 3.60 -10.74
N ILE A 238 -23.43 2.97 -10.33
CA ILE A 238 -23.27 1.50 -10.34
C ILE A 238 -24.31 0.85 -9.41
N GLY A 239 -24.42 1.31 -8.16
CA GLY A 239 -25.35 0.74 -7.18
C GLY A 239 -26.83 0.90 -7.54
N GLU A 240 -27.22 2.04 -8.13
CA GLU A 240 -28.58 2.26 -8.62
C GLU A 240 -28.90 1.34 -9.82
N LYS A 241 -27.93 1.18 -10.74
CA LYS A 241 -28.10 0.36 -11.95
C LYS A 241 -28.35 -1.11 -11.64
N GLU A 242 -27.62 -1.69 -10.70
CA GLU A 242 -27.79 -3.09 -10.28
C GLU A 242 -29.24 -3.37 -9.81
N ASN A 243 -29.79 -2.48 -8.99
CA ASN A 243 -31.19 -2.56 -8.53
C ASN A 243 -32.20 -2.45 -9.69
N ILE A 244 -31.94 -1.58 -10.67
CA ILE A 244 -32.81 -1.43 -11.86
C ILE A 244 -32.76 -2.70 -12.72
N ASP A 245 -31.58 -3.28 -12.91
CA ASP A 245 -31.41 -4.48 -13.73
C ASP A 245 -32.15 -5.69 -13.11
N HIS A 246 -32.08 -5.88 -11.79
CA HIS A 246 -32.84 -6.93 -11.10
C HIS A 246 -34.36 -6.75 -11.24
N LYS A 247 -34.86 -5.52 -11.06
CA LYS A 247 -36.29 -5.20 -11.26
C LYS A 247 -36.73 -5.44 -12.70
N ARG A 248 -35.89 -5.07 -13.69
CA ARG A 248 -36.16 -5.30 -15.12
C ARG A 248 -36.21 -6.78 -15.46
N ASN A 249 -35.27 -7.57 -14.91
CA ASN A 249 -35.16 -9.01 -15.13
C ASN A 249 -36.23 -9.81 -14.36
N LYS A 250 -36.97 -9.16 -13.45
CA LYS A 250 -37.94 -9.78 -12.54
C LYS A 250 -37.28 -10.83 -11.65
N ASP A 251 -36.06 -10.52 -11.22
CA ASP A 251 -35.35 -11.33 -10.25
C ASP A 251 -36.13 -11.33 -8.93
N ILE A 252 -35.97 -12.40 -8.17
CA ILE A 252 -36.61 -12.64 -6.89
C ILE A 252 -35.63 -12.22 -5.80
N GLN A 253 -36.05 -11.30 -4.95
CA GLN A 253 -35.29 -10.93 -3.76
C GLN A 253 -35.59 -11.94 -2.63
N VAL A 254 -34.55 -12.56 -2.07
CA VAL A 254 -34.71 -13.45 -0.93
C VAL A 254 -34.94 -12.65 0.35
N SER A 255 -35.95 -13.00 1.14
CA SER A 255 -36.32 -12.26 2.35
C SER A 255 -35.53 -12.65 3.60
N THR A 256 -34.69 -13.69 3.51
CA THR A 256 -33.96 -14.28 4.63
C THR A 256 -32.63 -14.85 4.15
N SER A 257 -31.67 -14.99 5.06
CA SER A 257 -30.38 -15.65 4.80
C SER A 257 -30.49 -17.18 4.82
N ALA A 258 -29.50 -17.85 4.24
CA ALA A 258 -29.38 -19.31 4.25
C ALA A 258 -29.33 -19.87 5.67
N GLU A 259 -28.48 -19.30 6.53
CA GLU A 259 -28.32 -19.69 7.94
C GLU A 259 -29.65 -19.64 8.72
N ASN A 260 -30.46 -18.61 8.49
CA ASN A 260 -31.76 -18.48 9.13
C ASN A 260 -32.79 -19.52 8.67
N LEU A 261 -32.55 -20.21 7.55
CA LEU A 261 -33.40 -21.30 7.07
C LEU A 261 -32.98 -22.67 7.60
N GLU A 262 -31.74 -22.80 8.07
CA GLU A 262 -31.25 -24.01 8.71
C GLU A 262 -32.02 -24.26 10.01
N ASN A 263 -32.10 -25.53 10.41
CA ASN A 263 -32.77 -25.97 11.64
C ASN A 263 -34.30 -25.70 11.68
N LYS A 264 -34.90 -25.21 10.58
CA LYS A 264 -36.36 -25.04 10.44
C LYS A 264 -36.99 -26.27 9.80
N ASN A 265 -38.32 -26.36 9.87
CA ASN A 265 -39.05 -27.40 9.15
C ASN A 265 -38.99 -27.17 7.64
N PHE A 266 -38.66 -28.20 6.86
CA PHE A 266 -38.53 -28.09 5.39
C PHE A 266 -39.80 -27.62 4.69
N LYS A 267 -40.99 -27.88 5.27
CA LYS A 267 -42.27 -27.41 4.71
C LYS A 267 -42.39 -25.90 4.86
N ASP A 268 -42.10 -25.37 6.04
CA ASP A 268 -42.13 -23.93 6.30
C ASP A 268 -41.10 -23.21 5.41
N VAL A 269 -39.90 -23.77 5.27
CA VAL A 269 -38.85 -23.23 4.39
C VAL A 269 -39.29 -23.24 2.92
N LYS A 270 -39.90 -24.33 2.46
CA LYS A 270 -40.47 -24.40 1.11
C LYS A 270 -41.56 -23.35 0.91
N ASP A 271 -42.43 -23.15 1.88
CA ASP A 271 -43.52 -22.17 1.80
C ASP A 271 -42.97 -20.74 1.77
N ILE A 272 -42.00 -20.41 2.62
CA ILE A 272 -41.30 -19.12 2.60
C ILE A 272 -40.71 -18.82 1.22
N LEU A 273 -39.95 -19.76 0.65
CA LEU A 273 -39.31 -19.57 -0.66
C LEU A 273 -40.33 -19.55 -1.81
N SER A 274 -41.40 -20.34 -1.72
CA SER A 274 -42.49 -20.32 -2.71
C SER A 274 -43.25 -19.00 -2.68
N SER A 275 -43.54 -18.48 -1.48
CA SER A 275 -44.19 -17.17 -1.28
C SER A 275 -43.32 -16.00 -1.74
N ALA A 276 -42.00 -16.13 -1.66
CA ALA A 276 -41.07 -15.16 -2.26
C ALA A 276 -41.08 -15.19 -3.80
N GLY A 277 -41.56 -16.28 -4.42
CA GLY A 277 -41.75 -16.39 -5.87
C GLY A 277 -40.92 -17.48 -6.54
N PHE A 278 -40.10 -18.23 -5.79
CA PHE A 278 -39.30 -19.32 -6.35
C PHE A 278 -40.20 -20.49 -6.78
N LYS A 279 -40.07 -20.90 -8.04
CA LYS A 279 -40.91 -21.98 -8.62
C LYS A 279 -40.18 -23.31 -8.74
N ASN A 280 -38.85 -23.29 -8.84
CA ASN A 280 -38.03 -24.47 -9.11
C ASN A 280 -37.39 -25.00 -7.81
N ILE A 281 -38.24 -25.44 -6.88
CA ILE A 281 -37.81 -25.95 -5.56
C ILE A 281 -37.77 -27.48 -5.56
N LYS A 282 -36.61 -28.04 -5.23
CA LYS A 282 -36.40 -29.47 -5.05
C LYS A 282 -36.13 -29.79 -3.58
N LEU A 283 -36.80 -30.82 -3.10
CA LEU A 283 -36.61 -31.38 -1.77
C LEU A 283 -35.66 -32.57 -1.89
N ILE A 284 -34.60 -32.58 -1.08
CA ILE A 284 -33.58 -33.63 -1.04
C ILE A 284 -33.61 -34.21 0.37
N GLU A 285 -33.96 -35.49 0.46
CA GLU A 285 -33.93 -36.24 1.71
C GLU A 285 -32.49 -36.65 2.02
N ASP A 286 -31.99 -36.28 3.20
CA ASP A 286 -30.81 -36.89 3.79
C ASP A 286 -31.23 -37.91 4.86
N LYS A 287 -30.83 -39.17 4.67
CA LYS A 287 -31.25 -40.33 5.49
C LYS A 287 -30.23 -40.63 6.58
N ASP A 288 -29.86 -39.60 7.32
CA ASP A 288 -28.75 -39.61 8.27
C ASP A 288 -29.22 -39.72 9.73
N LEU A 289 -30.52 -39.59 10.00
CA LEU A 289 -31.06 -39.65 11.37
C LEU A 289 -30.98 -41.06 11.95
N ILE A 290 -30.11 -41.23 12.94
CA ILE A 290 -30.09 -42.35 13.89
C ILE A 290 -30.88 -41.92 15.13
N LEU A 291 -31.76 -42.81 15.63
CA LEU A 291 -32.52 -42.61 16.89
C LEU A 291 -31.57 -42.20 18.05
N GLY A 292 -31.59 -40.93 18.43
CA GLY A 292 -30.83 -40.40 19.57
C GLY A 292 -29.80 -39.28 19.28
N VAL A 293 -29.66 -38.80 18.04
CA VAL A 293 -28.74 -37.70 17.66
C VAL A 293 -29.51 -36.37 17.47
N PHE A 294 -28.84 -35.24 17.69
CA PHE A 294 -29.37 -33.89 17.92
C PHE A 294 -30.23 -33.21 16.82
N SER A 295 -30.59 -33.90 15.72
CA SER A 295 -31.39 -33.34 14.63
C SER A 295 -32.79 -33.95 14.57
N LYS A 296 -33.81 -33.13 14.31
CA LYS A 296 -35.21 -33.57 14.25
C LYS A 296 -35.58 -33.99 12.84
N ASN A 297 -36.47 -34.98 12.74
CA ASN A 297 -37.05 -35.38 11.46
C ASN A 297 -37.76 -34.20 10.77
N GLY A 298 -37.37 -33.92 9.52
CA GLY A 298 -37.88 -32.80 8.73
C GLY A 298 -37.16 -31.46 8.97
N GLU A 299 -36.07 -31.45 9.72
CA GLU A 299 -35.23 -30.29 9.94
C GLU A 299 -34.31 -30.04 8.74
N VAL A 300 -34.23 -28.80 8.28
CA VAL A 300 -33.39 -28.41 7.14
C VAL A 300 -31.93 -28.37 7.57
N GLU A 301 -31.11 -29.14 6.87
CA GLU A 301 -29.65 -29.11 6.99
C GLU A 301 -29.08 -27.93 6.19
N LYS A 302 -29.55 -27.75 4.96
CA LYS A 302 -28.96 -26.80 4.03
C LYS A 302 -29.93 -26.38 2.93
N VAL A 303 -29.92 -25.10 2.59
CA VAL A 303 -30.61 -24.55 1.41
C VAL A 303 -29.58 -24.04 0.42
N THR A 304 -29.77 -24.34 -0.87
CA THR A 304 -28.97 -23.75 -1.94
C THR A 304 -29.85 -23.13 -3.02
N ILE A 305 -29.46 -21.97 -3.53
CA ILE A 305 -30.11 -21.29 -4.66
C ILE A 305 -29.06 -21.19 -5.78
N ASN A 306 -29.30 -21.87 -6.91
CA ASN A 306 -28.33 -22.05 -7.99
C ASN A 306 -26.97 -22.63 -7.53
N GLY A 307 -26.96 -23.37 -6.42
CA GLY A 307 -25.74 -23.92 -5.83
C GLY A 307 -25.03 -23.01 -4.83
N ASN A 308 -25.43 -21.75 -4.70
CA ASN A 308 -24.97 -20.88 -3.61
C ASN A 308 -25.67 -21.27 -2.31
N SER A 309 -24.90 -21.50 -1.25
CA SER A 309 -25.39 -21.79 0.10
C SER A 309 -25.14 -20.70 1.13
N GLU A 310 -24.46 -19.63 0.74
CA GLU A 310 -24.02 -18.55 1.63
C GLU A 310 -24.67 -17.25 1.19
N PHE A 311 -26.00 -17.27 1.05
CA PHE A 311 -26.76 -16.09 0.62
C PHE A 311 -27.33 -15.31 1.79
N SER A 312 -27.41 -13.99 1.61
CA SER A 312 -27.92 -13.06 2.61
C SER A 312 -29.34 -12.62 2.30
N ALA A 313 -30.04 -12.09 3.32
CA ALA A 313 -31.31 -11.41 3.09
C ALA A 313 -31.11 -10.23 2.12
N ASN A 314 -32.12 -9.98 1.29
CA ASN A 314 -32.16 -8.96 0.23
C ASN A 314 -31.29 -9.24 -1.02
N GLU A 315 -30.66 -10.40 -1.09
CA GLU A 315 -29.93 -10.85 -2.29
C GLU A 315 -30.92 -11.22 -3.41
N TRP A 316 -30.56 -10.91 -4.66
CA TRP A 316 -31.40 -11.13 -5.83
C TRP A 316 -31.00 -12.38 -6.60
N PHE A 317 -31.99 -13.19 -6.96
CA PHE A 317 -31.80 -14.41 -7.74
C PHE A 317 -32.72 -14.43 -8.96
N PRO A 318 -32.29 -15.00 -10.09
CA PRO A 318 -33.13 -15.08 -11.28
C PRO A 318 -34.38 -15.92 -11.03
N VAL A 319 -35.47 -15.59 -11.73
CA VAL A 319 -36.79 -16.23 -11.54
C VAL A 319 -36.79 -17.76 -11.76
N ASP A 320 -35.85 -18.27 -12.55
CA ASP A 320 -35.68 -19.68 -12.87
C ASP A 320 -34.65 -20.41 -11.98
N ALA A 321 -34.13 -19.71 -10.95
CA ALA A 321 -33.13 -20.24 -10.04
C ALA A 321 -33.55 -21.58 -9.43
N LYS A 322 -32.62 -22.53 -9.45
CA LYS A 322 -32.80 -23.88 -8.91
C LYS A 322 -32.58 -23.84 -7.40
N VAL A 323 -33.66 -24.00 -6.66
CA VAL A 323 -33.60 -24.11 -5.20
C VAL A 323 -33.52 -25.59 -4.82
N LYS A 324 -32.59 -25.94 -3.93
CA LYS A 324 -32.53 -27.27 -3.30
C LYS A 324 -32.58 -27.08 -1.78
N ILE A 325 -33.51 -27.79 -1.15
CA ILE A 325 -33.64 -27.87 0.31
C ILE A 325 -33.26 -29.29 0.70
N THR A 326 -32.14 -29.44 1.40
CA THR A 326 -31.71 -30.70 2.00
C THR A 326 -32.22 -30.74 3.43
N TYR A 327 -32.90 -31.83 3.80
CA TYR A 327 -33.47 -31.99 5.14
C TYR A 327 -33.27 -33.41 5.65
N HIS A 328 -33.14 -33.51 6.96
CA HIS A 328 -32.92 -34.75 7.68
C HIS A 328 -34.21 -35.59 7.72
N THR A 329 -34.09 -36.88 7.39
CA THR A 329 -35.16 -37.86 7.51
C THR A 329 -34.65 -39.18 8.10
N TYR A 330 -35.56 -39.97 8.67
CA TYR A 330 -35.21 -41.31 9.15
C TYR A 330 -34.92 -42.27 7.98
N LYS A 331 -33.99 -43.19 8.23
CA LYS A 331 -33.52 -44.17 7.24
C LYS A 331 -34.60 -45.18 6.80
#